data_AF-A0A957NRG5-F1
#
_entry.id   AF-A0A957NRG5-F1
#
_cell.length_a   1.000
_cell.length_b   1.000
_cell.length_c   1.000
_cell.angle_alpha   90.00
_cell.angle_beta   90.00
_cell.angle_gamma   90.00
#
_symmetry.space_group_name_H-M   'P 1'
#
loop_
_entity.id
_entity.type
_entity.pdbx_description
1 polymer ?
#
loop_
_entity_poly.entity_id
_entity_poly.type
_entity_poly.pdbx_seq_one_letter_code
_entity_poly.pdbx_strand_id
1 'polypeptide(L)'
;MLQKRSWLLAVLLCTLLAACAPTAPSAPATGEEGTDAATGEPQTGGYILAATIEDPDSLDPHKTIMATASTIQSWIYDTLFYIGEDGLPKGLLAESWTVSEDSKTLTIVLREGRTFHDGTPVDAAAVEFTFNRMLDPATASPAKDQAGPLESVTALDEKTVVFEFS
;
A
#
# COMPACT_ATOMS: atom_id res chain seq x y z
N MET A 1 52.78 -45.96 58.77
CA MET A 1 53.01 -45.84 57.30
C MET A 1 51.72 -45.79 56.47
N LEU A 2 50.55 -45.44 57.02
CA LEU A 2 49.28 -45.41 56.27
C LEU A 2 48.44 -44.12 56.43
N GLN A 3 49.04 -42.99 56.86
CA GLN A 3 48.31 -41.74 57.09
C GLN A 3 48.82 -40.49 56.33
N LYS A 4 49.93 -40.59 55.59
CA LYS A 4 50.47 -39.46 54.78
C LYS A 4 50.14 -39.55 53.28
N ARG A 5 49.37 -40.56 52.86
CA ARG A 5 48.99 -40.82 51.45
C ARG A 5 47.62 -40.27 51.05
N SER A 6 46.90 -39.62 51.98
CA SER A 6 45.52 -39.15 51.76
C SER A 6 45.41 -37.64 51.47
N TRP A 7 46.49 -36.87 51.57
CA TRP A 7 46.47 -35.40 51.36
C TRP A 7 47.08 -34.94 50.03
N LEU A 8 47.75 -35.83 49.29
CA LEU A 8 48.28 -35.51 47.95
C LEU A 8 47.29 -35.78 46.82
N LEU A 9 46.11 -36.35 47.12
CA LEU A 9 45.04 -36.61 46.14
C LEU A 9 43.97 -35.51 46.06
N ALA A 10 44.00 -34.51 46.94
CA ALA A 10 42.97 -33.47 46.99
C ALA A 10 43.31 -32.17 46.22
N VAL A 11 44.53 -32.04 45.67
CA VAL A 11 44.95 -30.83 44.92
C VAL A 11 45.16 -31.09 43.43
N LEU A 12 45.20 -32.35 42.98
CA LEU A 12 45.35 -32.71 41.56
C LEU A 12 44.01 -33.02 40.85
N LEU A 13 42.88 -32.54 41.40
CA LEU A 13 41.55 -32.67 40.79
C LEU A 13 40.93 -31.32 40.39
N CYS A 14 41.69 -30.21 40.47
CA CYS A 14 41.18 -28.87 40.14
C CYS A 14 41.82 -28.21 38.90
N THR A 15 42.69 -28.89 38.13
CA THR A 15 43.39 -28.24 37.01
C THR A 15 43.49 -29.08 35.74
N LEU A 16 42.54 -29.97 35.48
CA LEU A 16 42.47 -30.65 34.19
C LEU A 16 41.04 -30.61 33.63
N LEU A 17 40.92 -29.81 32.57
CA LEU A 17 39.99 -29.98 31.45
C LEU A 17 38.62 -29.31 31.61
N ALA A 18 38.66 -27.99 31.75
CA ALA A 18 37.71 -27.07 31.13
C ALA A 18 37.83 -27.12 29.58
N ALA A 19 37.59 -28.29 28.99
CA ALA A 19 37.75 -28.55 27.57
C ALA A 19 36.66 -29.51 27.08
N CYS A 20 35.40 -29.08 27.20
CA CYS A 20 34.26 -29.55 26.41
C CYS A 20 33.03 -28.71 26.81
N ALA A 21 32.97 -27.48 26.34
CA ALA A 21 31.68 -26.86 26.11
C ALA A 21 31.36 -27.08 24.62
N PRO A 22 30.18 -27.61 24.27
CA PRO A 22 29.77 -27.68 22.88
C PRO A 22 29.73 -26.25 22.33
N THR A 23 30.37 -26.03 21.18
CA THR A 23 30.15 -24.85 20.35
C THR A 23 28.67 -24.79 20.03
N ALA A 24 27.91 -24.01 20.80
CA ALA A 24 26.61 -23.57 20.37
C ALA A 24 26.83 -22.78 19.07
N PRO A 25 26.05 -23.02 18.00
CA PRO A 25 26.07 -22.11 16.87
C PRO A 25 25.81 -20.72 17.42
N SER A 26 26.72 -19.78 17.14
CA SER A 26 26.47 -18.37 17.37
C SER A 26 25.13 -18.07 16.74
N ALA A 27 24.12 -17.80 17.57
CA ALA A 27 22.90 -17.19 17.10
C ALA A 27 23.34 -15.99 16.25
N PRO A 28 22.77 -15.78 15.05
CA PRO A 28 23.02 -14.53 14.36
C PRO A 28 22.71 -13.45 15.38
N ALA A 29 23.69 -12.55 15.60
CA ALA A 29 23.43 -11.35 16.36
C ALA A 29 22.12 -10.80 15.81
N THR A 30 21.12 -10.69 16.68
CA THR A 30 19.91 -9.95 16.40
C THR A 30 20.43 -8.61 15.90
N GLY A 31 20.41 -8.43 14.57
CA GLY A 31 20.66 -7.13 14.00
C GLY A 31 19.60 -6.28 14.64
N GLU A 32 20.04 -5.32 15.46
CA GLU A 32 19.23 -4.14 15.65
C GLU A 32 18.87 -3.71 14.23
N GLU A 33 17.60 -3.86 13.86
CA GLU A 33 17.02 -3.13 12.75
C GLU A 33 17.19 -1.67 13.12
N GLY A 34 18.38 -1.15 12.81
CA GLY A 34 18.59 0.26 12.65
C GLY A 34 17.66 0.65 11.53
N THR A 35 16.51 1.19 11.91
CA THR A 35 15.77 2.14 11.08
C THR A 35 16.67 3.36 10.92
N ASP A 36 17.76 3.19 10.18
CA ASP A 36 18.53 4.30 9.65
C ASP A 36 17.65 4.85 8.53
N ALA A 37 16.78 5.80 8.91
CA ALA A 37 16.03 6.58 7.94
C ALA A 37 17.06 7.12 6.95
N ALA A 38 16.90 6.79 5.67
CA ALA A 38 17.86 7.17 4.65
C ALA A 38 18.12 8.68 4.72
N THR A 39 19.30 9.07 5.21
CA THR A 39 19.73 10.47 5.40
C THR A 39 20.38 11.05 4.14
N GLY A 40 20.30 10.36 3.01
CA GLY A 40 20.83 10.81 1.73
C GLY A 40 19.92 11.82 1.04
N GLU A 41 20.52 12.72 0.25
CA GLU A 41 19.76 13.62 -0.63
C GLU A 41 19.00 12.81 -1.70
N PRO A 42 17.76 13.20 -2.08
CA PRO A 42 17.01 12.56 -3.14
C PRO A 42 17.81 12.49 -4.45
N GLN A 43 18.02 11.28 -4.97
CA GLN A 43 18.72 11.07 -6.24
C GLN A 43 17.71 10.98 -7.39
N THR A 44 17.97 11.68 -8.49
CA THR A 44 17.14 11.65 -9.70
C THR A 44 17.68 10.64 -10.71
N GLY A 45 16.81 9.83 -11.31
CA GLY A 45 17.15 8.84 -12.34
C GLY A 45 17.27 7.41 -11.79
N GLY A 46 17.61 6.48 -12.68
CA GLY A 46 17.65 5.04 -12.38
C GLY A 46 16.35 4.31 -12.71
N TYR A 47 16.27 3.04 -12.32
CA TYR A 47 15.11 2.18 -12.53
C TYR A 47 14.82 1.38 -11.27
N ILE A 48 13.54 1.21 -10.97
CA ILE A 48 13.05 0.24 -10.00
C ILE A 48 12.55 -0.97 -10.78
N LEU A 49 13.08 -2.15 -10.49
CA LEU A 49 12.55 -3.41 -11.00
C LEU A 49 11.57 -3.98 -9.96
N ALA A 50 10.27 -3.91 -10.25
CA ALA A 50 9.23 -4.50 -9.42
C ALA A 50 8.81 -5.86 -9.98
N ALA A 51 8.96 -6.92 -9.19
CA ALA A 51 8.49 -8.25 -9.54
C ALA A 51 7.04 -8.44 -9.09
N THR A 52 6.19 -8.95 -9.97
CA THR A 52 4.82 -9.40 -9.67
C THR A 52 4.78 -10.92 -9.61
N ILE A 53 3.75 -11.47 -8.95
CA ILE A 53 3.56 -12.92 -8.83
C ILE A 53 2.99 -13.55 -10.10
N GLU A 54 2.36 -12.75 -10.95
CA GLU A 54 1.71 -13.13 -12.20
C GLU A 54 1.59 -11.90 -13.13
N ASP A 55 1.09 -12.10 -14.35
CA ASP A 55 0.74 -11.03 -15.29
C ASP A 55 -0.70 -10.52 -15.02
N PRO A 56 -0.99 -9.22 -15.24
CA PRO A 56 -2.36 -8.72 -15.17
C PRO A 56 -3.20 -9.25 -16.35
N ASP A 57 -4.47 -9.52 -16.10
CA ASP A 57 -5.45 -9.87 -17.14
C ASP A 57 -5.90 -8.67 -17.98
N SER A 58 -5.91 -7.47 -17.37
CA SER A 58 -6.26 -6.21 -18.02
C SER A 58 -5.65 -5.02 -17.26
N LEU A 59 -5.40 -3.93 -17.98
CA LEU A 59 -5.04 -2.62 -17.40
C LEU A 59 -6.21 -1.63 -17.38
N ASP A 60 -7.38 -2.04 -17.86
CA ASP A 60 -8.62 -1.27 -17.75
C ASP A 60 -9.26 -1.54 -16.37
N PRO A 61 -9.33 -0.54 -15.48
CA PRO A 61 -9.87 -0.73 -14.12
C PRO A 61 -11.34 -1.18 -14.12
N HIS A 62 -12.08 -0.97 -15.21
CA HIS A 62 -13.46 -1.46 -15.31
C HIS A 62 -13.57 -2.90 -15.83
N LYS A 63 -12.45 -3.61 -16.03
CA LYS A 63 -12.44 -4.97 -16.62
C LYS A 63 -11.75 -6.02 -15.75
N THR A 64 -11.26 -5.65 -14.58
CA THR A 64 -10.51 -6.56 -13.69
C THR A 64 -10.79 -6.23 -12.23
N ILE A 65 -10.59 -7.22 -11.36
CA ILE A 65 -10.52 -7.09 -9.90
C ILE A 65 -9.26 -7.77 -9.34
N MET A 66 -8.30 -8.11 -10.21
CA MET A 66 -7.07 -8.80 -9.82
C MET A 66 -6.15 -7.85 -9.05
N ALA A 67 -5.62 -8.30 -7.91
CA ALA A 67 -4.72 -7.51 -7.08
C ALA A 67 -3.43 -7.08 -7.82
N THR A 68 -2.90 -7.96 -8.67
CA THR A 68 -1.74 -7.65 -9.53
C THR A 68 -2.04 -6.50 -10.49
N ALA A 69 -3.21 -6.52 -11.14
CA ALA A 69 -3.65 -5.44 -12.01
C ALA A 69 -3.87 -4.14 -11.24
N SER A 70 -4.53 -4.19 -10.07
CA SER A 70 -4.73 -3.01 -9.21
C SER A 70 -3.41 -2.38 -8.75
N THR A 71 -2.39 -3.19 -8.47
CA THR A 71 -1.05 -2.70 -8.10
C THR A 71 -0.44 -1.91 -9.26
N ILE A 72 -0.48 -2.45 -10.48
CA ILE A 72 0.06 -1.77 -11.66
C ILE A 72 -0.77 -0.52 -12.00
N GLN A 73 -2.10 -0.59 -11.88
CA GLN A 73 -3.00 0.53 -12.09
C GLN A 73 -2.70 1.68 -11.12
N SER A 74 -2.28 1.40 -9.88
CA SER A 74 -1.88 2.45 -8.92
C SER A 74 -0.65 3.26 -9.35
N TRP A 75 0.13 2.76 -10.33
CA TRP A 75 1.26 3.49 -10.91
C TRP A 75 0.86 4.35 -12.11
N ILE A 76 -0.34 4.14 -12.67
CA ILE A 76 -0.78 4.73 -13.95
C ILE A 76 -1.95 5.70 -13.75
N TYR A 77 -2.85 5.38 -12.81
CA TYR A 77 -4.08 6.11 -12.52
C TYR A 77 -4.05 6.77 -11.14
N ASP A 78 -4.62 7.97 -11.06
CA ASP A 78 -4.94 8.64 -9.81
C ASP A 78 -6.41 8.40 -9.42
N THR A 79 -6.69 8.40 -8.12
CA THR A 79 -8.03 8.25 -7.53
C THR A 79 -8.59 9.58 -7.01
N LEU A 80 -9.89 9.65 -6.74
CA LEU A 80 -10.49 10.79 -6.03
C LEU A 80 -9.95 10.90 -4.60
N PHE A 81 -9.84 9.74 -3.92
CA PHE A 81 -9.39 9.62 -2.54
C PHE A 81 -8.35 8.53 -2.39
N TYR A 82 -7.51 8.64 -1.38
CA TYR A 82 -6.60 7.60 -0.92
C TYR A 82 -6.75 7.40 0.59
N ILE A 83 -6.26 6.29 1.12
CA ILE A 83 -6.23 6.03 2.56
C ILE A 83 -4.91 6.57 3.12
N GLY A 84 -5.01 7.52 4.06
CA GLY A 84 -3.86 8.09 4.75
C GLY A 84 -3.22 7.12 5.75
N GLU A 85 -2.07 7.50 6.27
CA GLU A 85 -1.35 6.72 7.31
C GLU A 85 -2.16 6.57 8.60
N ASP A 86 -3.08 7.51 8.85
CA ASP A 86 -4.05 7.46 9.96
C ASP A 86 -5.23 6.51 9.69
N GLY A 87 -5.24 5.82 8.55
CA GLY A 87 -6.31 4.91 8.13
C GLY A 87 -7.57 5.62 7.66
N LEU A 88 -7.55 6.95 7.52
CA LEU A 88 -8.70 7.75 7.10
C LEU A 88 -8.61 8.15 5.63
N PRO A 89 -9.75 8.30 4.93
CA PRO A 89 -9.75 8.79 3.56
C PRO A 89 -9.25 10.25 3.49
N LYS A 90 -8.41 10.53 2.49
CA LYS A 90 -7.85 11.84 2.16
C LYS A 90 -8.06 12.12 0.67
N GLY A 91 -8.25 13.39 0.30
CA GLY A 91 -8.45 13.78 -1.09
C GLY A 91 -7.14 13.79 -1.89
N LEU A 92 -7.09 12.99 -2.96
CA LEU A 92 -6.00 13.01 -3.95
C LEU A 92 -6.36 13.95 -5.09
N LEU A 93 -7.28 13.56 -5.97
CA LEU A 93 -7.88 14.46 -6.96
C LEU A 93 -8.99 15.33 -6.35
N ALA A 94 -9.66 14.86 -5.29
CA ALA A 94 -10.60 15.68 -4.54
C ALA A 94 -9.87 16.76 -3.72
N GLU A 95 -10.30 18.00 -3.86
CA GLU A 95 -9.84 19.12 -3.04
C GLU A 95 -10.69 19.24 -1.76
N SER A 96 -12.02 19.17 -1.92
CA SER A 96 -12.99 19.21 -0.83
C SER A 96 -14.23 18.42 -1.21
N TRP A 97 -15.03 18.04 -0.21
CA TRP A 97 -16.27 17.31 -0.42
C TRP A 97 -17.25 17.55 0.73
N THR A 98 -18.53 17.36 0.43
CA THR A 98 -19.62 17.40 1.40
C THR A 98 -20.50 16.18 1.24
N VAL A 99 -20.98 15.64 2.35
CA VAL A 99 -21.96 14.55 2.40
C VAL A 99 -23.28 15.13 2.92
N SER A 100 -24.39 14.81 2.26
CA SER A 100 -25.73 15.21 2.71
C SER A 100 -26.09 14.59 4.06
N GLU A 101 -27.06 15.18 4.75
CA GLU A 101 -27.49 14.74 6.08
C GLU A 101 -28.07 13.30 6.07
N ASP A 102 -28.69 12.89 4.96
CA ASP A 102 -29.19 11.53 4.74
C ASP A 102 -28.12 10.55 4.22
N SER A 103 -26.88 11.01 4.02
CA SER A 103 -25.74 10.24 3.51
C SER A 103 -25.93 9.66 2.10
N LYS A 104 -26.83 10.24 1.30
CA LYS A 104 -27.12 9.78 -0.06
C LYS A 104 -26.46 10.60 -1.16
N THR A 105 -26.03 11.82 -0.86
CA THR A 105 -25.41 12.70 -1.84
C THR A 105 -23.99 13.06 -1.40
N LEU A 106 -23.01 12.78 -2.26
CA LEU A 106 -21.62 13.20 -2.10
C LEU A 106 -21.26 14.20 -3.20
N THR A 107 -21.02 15.45 -2.81
CA THR A 107 -20.54 16.51 -3.71
C THR A 107 -19.04 16.67 -3.54
N ILE A 108 -18.28 16.60 -4.63
CA ILE A 108 -16.83 16.70 -4.64
C ILE A 108 -16.40 17.88 -5.51
N VAL A 109 -15.47 18.68 -5.00
CA VAL A 109 -14.74 19.70 -5.77
C VAL A 109 -13.35 19.16 -6.09
N LEU A 110 -13.00 19.14 -7.37
CA LEU A 110 -11.72 18.64 -7.89
C LEU A 110 -10.61 19.69 -7.79
N ARG A 111 -9.38 19.23 -7.55
CA ARG A 111 -8.18 20.06 -7.59
C ARG A 111 -7.89 20.55 -9.00
N GLU A 112 -7.40 21.78 -9.12
CA GLU A 112 -6.99 22.36 -10.39
C GLU A 112 -5.63 21.84 -10.90
N GLY A 113 -5.38 22.04 -12.20
CA GLY A 113 -4.06 21.84 -12.81
C GLY A 113 -3.66 20.37 -13.02
N ARG A 114 -4.60 19.44 -12.88
CA ARG A 114 -4.39 18.02 -13.17
C ARG A 114 -4.63 17.73 -14.65
N THR A 115 -3.76 16.91 -15.24
CA THR A 115 -3.84 16.51 -16.65
C THR A 115 -3.58 15.02 -16.79
N PHE A 116 -4.24 14.40 -17.75
CA PHE A 116 -3.88 13.06 -18.21
C PHE A 116 -2.52 13.07 -18.92
N HIS A 117 -1.96 11.89 -19.15
CA HIS A 117 -0.66 11.71 -19.83
C HIS A 117 -0.64 12.25 -21.27
N ASP A 118 -1.80 12.46 -21.90
CA ASP A 118 -1.93 13.07 -23.23
C ASP A 118 -2.08 14.60 -23.21
N GLY A 119 -2.09 15.20 -22.01
CA GLY A 119 -2.23 16.65 -21.80
C GLY A 119 -3.67 17.15 -21.70
N THR A 120 -4.68 16.29 -21.86
CA THR A 120 -6.08 16.69 -21.60
C THR A 120 -6.30 16.95 -20.10
N PRO A 121 -7.17 17.90 -19.72
CA PRO A 121 -7.42 18.20 -18.32
C PRO A 121 -8.18 17.06 -17.63
N VAL A 122 -7.91 16.86 -16.34
CA VAL A 122 -8.76 16.04 -15.47
C VAL A 122 -9.86 16.94 -14.92
N ASP A 123 -11.08 16.77 -15.42
CA ASP A 123 -12.25 17.56 -15.06
C ASP A 123 -13.40 16.67 -14.55
N ALA A 124 -14.49 17.30 -14.10
CA ALA A 124 -15.66 16.58 -13.59
C ALA A 124 -16.34 15.71 -14.66
N ALA A 125 -16.26 16.09 -15.95
CA ALA A 125 -16.82 15.30 -17.04
C ALA A 125 -16.07 13.97 -17.22
N ALA A 126 -14.74 13.97 -17.04
CA ALA A 126 -13.94 12.75 -17.03
C ALA A 126 -14.30 11.82 -15.86
N VAL A 127 -14.57 12.39 -14.68
CA VAL A 127 -15.05 11.63 -13.51
C VAL A 127 -16.42 11.02 -13.79
N GLU A 128 -17.38 11.83 -14.24
CA GLU A 128 -18.72 11.37 -14.64
C GLU A 128 -18.64 10.22 -15.65
N PHE A 129 -17.86 10.40 -16.73
CA PHE A 129 -17.66 9.35 -17.74
C PHE A 129 -17.14 8.05 -17.13
N THR A 130 -16.16 8.14 -16.22
CA THR A 130 -15.53 6.97 -15.59
C THR A 130 -16.58 6.16 -14.83
N PHE A 131 -17.33 6.78 -13.93
CA PHE A 131 -18.32 6.06 -13.12
C PHE A 131 -19.52 5.61 -13.96
N ASN A 132 -20.00 6.40 -14.91
CA ASN A 132 -21.11 6.00 -15.78
C ASN A 132 -20.72 4.82 -16.69
N ARG A 133 -19.48 4.79 -17.20
CA ARG A 133 -18.96 3.63 -17.94
C ARG A 133 -18.91 2.38 -17.06
N MET A 134 -18.48 2.49 -15.81
CA MET A 134 -18.46 1.35 -14.87
C MET A 134 -19.88 0.83 -14.58
N LEU A 135 -20.86 1.73 -14.44
CA LEU A 135 -22.25 1.38 -14.14
C LEU A 135 -23.01 0.80 -15.33
N ASP A 136 -22.62 1.14 -16.57
CA ASP A 136 -23.23 0.66 -17.81
C ASP A 136 -23.20 -0.88 -17.90
N PRO A 137 -24.37 -1.55 -18.00
CA PRO A 137 -24.44 -3.00 -18.19
C PRO A 137 -23.65 -3.53 -19.38
N ALA A 138 -23.50 -2.73 -20.45
CA ALA A 138 -22.71 -3.11 -21.63
C ALA A 138 -21.21 -3.19 -21.34
N THR A 139 -20.72 -2.43 -20.35
CA THR A 139 -19.34 -2.56 -19.87
C THR A 139 -19.13 -3.89 -19.16
N ALA A 140 -20.16 -4.49 -18.56
CA ALA A 140 -20.06 -5.73 -17.80
C ALA A 140 -18.89 -5.69 -16.80
N SER A 141 -18.79 -4.58 -16.05
CA SER A 141 -17.64 -4.35 -15.18
C SER A 141 -17.68 -5.26 -13.95
N PRO A 142 -16.63 -6.06 -13.68
CA PRO A 142 -16.56 -6.84 -12.43
C PRO A 142 -16.32 -5.95 -11.20
N ALA A 143 -15.89 -4.70 -11.40
CA ALA A 143 -15.67 -3.73 -10.34
C ALA A 143 -16.94 -2.92 -9.97
N LYS A 144 -18.04 -3.08 -10.72
CA LYS A 144 -19.29 -2.31 -10.51
C LYS A 144 -19.75 -2.33 -9.05
N ASP A 145 -19.73 -3.51 -8.42
CA ASP A 145 -20.20 -3.69 -7.04
C ASP A 145 -19.28 -3.00 -6.01
N GLN A 146 -18.03 -2.69 -6.36
CA GLN A 146 -17.12 -1.94 -5.48
C GLN A 146 -17.54 -0.46 -5.34
N ALA A 147 -18.36 0.06 -6.24
CA ALA A 147 -18.92 1.41 -6.14
C ALA A 147 -20.03 1.52 -5.07
N GLY A 148 -20.45 0.41 -4.46
CA GLY A 148 -21.55 0.38 -3.52
C GLY A 148 -22.90 0.65 -4.20
N PRO A 149 -23.89 1.21 -3.46
CA PRO A 149 -25.24 1.47 -3.97
C PRO A 149 -25.30 2.75 -4.83
N LEU A 150 -24.28 3.01 -5.65
CA LEU A 150 -24.16 4.18 -6.50
C LEU A 150 -25.20 4.14 -7.63
N GLU A 151 -26.06 5.15 -7.69
CA GLU A 151 -27.11 5.28 -8.70
C GLU A 151 -26.66 6.15 -9.88
N SER A 152 -26.01 7.29 -9.60
CA SER A 152 -25.59 8.22 -10.65
C SER A 152 -24.40 9.08 -10.23
N VAL A 153 -23.67 9.55 -11.24
CA VAL A 153 -22.62 10.55 -11.10
C VAL A 153 -22.87 11.63 -12.15
N THR A 154 -22.85 12.90 -11.74
CA THR A 154 -23.16 14.04 -12.63
C THR A 154 -22.13 15.14 -12.44
N ALA A 155 -21.52 15.63 -13.52
CA ALA A 155 -20.74 16.86 -13.49
C ALA A 155 -21.67 18.09 -13.48
N LEU A 156 -21.58 18.92 -12.44
CA LEU A 156 -22.34 20.18 -12.36
C LEU A 156 -21.64 21.31 -13.11
N ASP A 157 -20.31 21.29 -13.09
CA ASP A 157 -19.42 22.22 -13.78
C ASP A 157 -18.06 21.55 -14.01
N GLU A 158 -17.03 22.28 -14.44
CA GLU A 158 -15.69 21.71 -14.74
C GLU A 158 -15.02 21.01 -13.55
N LYS A 159 -15.37 21.36 -12.31
CA LYS A 159 -14.68 20.88 -11.09
C LYS A 159 -15.61 20.24 -10.08
N THR A 160 -16.91 20.42 -10.20
CA THR A 160 -17.88 19.92 -9.24
C THR A 160 -18.58 18.69 -9.80
N VAL A 161 -18.49 17.58 -9.08
CA VAL A 161 -19.17 16.32 -9.40
C VAL A 161 -20.03 15.88 -8.22
N VAL A 162 -21.23 15.38 -8.52
CA VAL A 162 -22.18 14.86 -7.52
C VAL A 162 -22.39 13.38 -7.75
N PHE A 163 -22.28 12.61 -6.67
CA PHE A 163 -22.58 11.19 -6.59
C PHE A 163 -23.86 10.99 -5.78
N GLU A 164 -24.79 10.20 -6.30
CA GLU A 164 -26.05 9.86 -5.64
C GLU A 164 -26.12 8.36 -5.34
N PHE A 165 -26.52 8.01 -4.12
CA PHE A 165 -26.58 6.65 -3.59
C PHE A 165 -28.00 6.28 -3.11
N SER A 166 -28.35 5.00 -3.21
CA SER A 166 -29.65 4.47 -2.75
C SER A 166 -29.72 4.11 -1.27
#